data_AF-A0A5Y2QR65-F1
#
_entry.id   AF-A0A5Y2QR65-F1
#
_cell.length_a   1.000
_cell.length_b   1.000
_cell.length_c   1.000
_cell.angle_alpha   90.00
_cell.angle_beta   90.00
_cell.angle_gamma   90.00
#
_symmetry.space_group_name_H-M   'P 1'
#
loop_
_entity.id
_entity.type
_entity.pdbx_description
1 polymer ?
#
loop_
_entity_poly.entity_id
_entity_poly.type
_entity_poly.pdbx_seq_one_letter_code
_entity_poly.pdbx_strand_id
1 'polypeptide(L)'
;MFDEKKEYVIVSATALAASGALTILRQFIDQASINENNFIIFVPSILDLPNYQNITYVKTAPKGWLKRIYWDWRGLNNFIKRESLRVKKVICLQNSSMNVPYPQIIYLHQPIPFSNFDFFFKELTLNNFKLFLYKKFYAIFIFKFINNQSIFVVQTEWMKSSLLNRCQKLNVKQVIVLRP
;
A
#
# COMPACT_ATOMS: atom_id res chain seq x y z
N MET A 1 18.54 -6.02 15.39
CA MET A 1 19.20 -4.81 14.87
C MET A 1 19.40 -5.04 13.37
N PHE A 2 18.97 -4.09 12.53
CA PHE A 2 19.12 -4.23 11.08
C PHE A 2 20.58 -4.00 10.67
N ASP A 3 21.03 -4.70 9.63
CA ASP A 3 22.39 -4.53 9.11
C ASP A 3 22.47 -3.20 8.34
N GLU A 4 23.30 -2.28 8.86
CA GLU A 4 23.51 -0.94 8.31
C GLU A 4 24.25 -0.94 6.95
N LYS A 5 24.92 -2.05 6.61
CA LYS A 5 25.60 -2.20 5.31
C LYS A 5 24.62 -2.56 4.20
N LYS A 6 23.45 -3.09 4.55
CA LYS A 6 22.42 -3.52 3.59
C LYS A 6 21.47 -2.39 3.25
N GLU A 7 21.04 -2.39 1.99
CA GLU A 7 19.92 -1.58 1.52
C GLU A 7 18.64 -2.42 1.48
N TYR A 8 17.52 -1.84 1.90
CA TYR A 8 16.25 -2.54 2.08
C TYR A 8 15.15 -2.02 1.15
N VAL A 9 14.37 -2.95 0.62
CA VAL A 9 13.05 -2.69 0.06
C VAL A 9 12.03 -2.81 1.20
N ILE A 10 11.36 -1.71 1.49
CA ILE A 10 10.39 -1.67 2.59
C ILE A 10 8.99 -1.93 2.03
N VAL A 11 8.23 -2.80 2.68
CA VAL A 11 6.91 -3.22 2.22
C VAL A 11 5.88 -2.99 3.30
N SER A 12 4.86 -2.17 3.03
CA SER A 12 3.75 -1.95 3.96
C SER A 12 2.53 -2.77 3.55
N ALA A 13 2.22 -3.79 4.35
CA ALA A 13 1.12 -4.72 4.16
C ALA A 13 0.22 -4.85 5.41
N THR A 14 0.25 -3.86 6.30
CA THR A 14 -0.41 -3.89 7.63
C THR A 14 -1.93 -4.05 7.58
N ALA A 15 -2.54 -3.85 6.40
CA ALA A 15 -3.96 -4.02 6.14
C ALA A 15 -4.37 -5.38 5.56
N LEU A 16 -3.41 -6.21 5.12
CA LEU A 16 -3.64 -7.43 4.33
C LEU A 16 -3.85 -8.66 5.24
N ALA A 17 -4.89 -8.61 6.08
CA ALA A 17 -5.12 -9.62 7.11
C ALA A 17 -6.05 -10.78 6.71
N ALA A 18 -6.78 -10.68 5.60
CA ALA A 18 -7.79 -11.68 5.21
C ALA A 18 -8.06 -11.74 3.70
N SER A 19 -8.58 -12.88 3.25
CA SER A 19 -9.16 -13.12 1.91
C SER A 19 -8.20 -12.73 0.77
N GLY A 20 -8.69 -12.12 -0.32
CA GLY A 20 -7.86 -11.78 -1.48
C GLY A 20 -6.68 -10.85 -1.18
N ALA A 21 -6.80 -10.00 -0.16
CA ALA A 21 -5.70 -9.15 0.30
C ALA A 21 -4.56 -10.00 0.91
N LEU A 22 -4.88 -11.08 1.63
CA LEU A 22 -3.90 -12.03 2.13
C LEU A 22 -3.24 -12.83 1.00
N THR A 23 -3.98 -13.18 -0.05
CA THR A 23 -3.41 -13.84 -1.24
C THR A 23 -2.34 -12.97 -1.89
N ILE A 24 -2.61 -11.67 -2.07
CA ILE A 24 -1.64 -10.71 -2.61
C ILE A 24 -0.37 -10.67 -1.77
N LEU A 25 -0.49 -10.66 -0.44
CA LEU A 25 0.66 -10.68 0.46
C LEU A 25 1.48 -11.97 0.30
N ARG A 26 0.82 -13.13 0.23
CA ARG A 26 1.52 -14.41 0.06
C ARG A 26 2.26 -14.49 -1.27
N GLN A 27 1.60 -14.15 -2.37
CA GLN A 27 2.23 -14.08 -3.69
C GLN A 27 3.42 -13.13 -3.72
N PHE A 28 3.30 -11.97 -3.06
CA PHE A 28 4.40 -11.03 -2.93
C PHE A 28 5.58 -11.64 -2.15
N ILE A 29 5.31 -12.30 -1.01
CA ILE A 29 6.33 -12.95 -0.18
C ILE A 29 7.06 -14.05 -0.96
N ASP A 30 6.32 -14.89 -1.69
CA ASP A 30 6.89 -15.98 -2.47
C ASP A 30 7.88 -15.43 -3.51
N GLN A 31 7.51 -14.38 -4.23
CA GLN A 31 8.40 -13.72 -5.21
C GLN A 31 9.55 -12.95 -4.56
N ALA A 32 9.31 -12.32 -3.41
CA ALA A 32 10.35 -11.62 -2.66
C ALA A 32 11.41 -12.59 -2.11
N SER A 33 11.02 -13.81 -1.74
CA SER A 33 11.92 -14.80 -1.11
C SER A 33 13.06 -15.26 -2.01
N ILE A 34 12.85 -15.26 -3.32
CA ILE A 34 13.84 -15.66 -4.34
C ILE A 34 14.56 -14.45 -4.96
N ASN A 35 14.27 -13.24 -4.49
CA ASN A 35 14.84 -12.01 -5.02
C ASN A 35 16.12 -11.59 -4.25
N GLU A 36 17.09 -11.01 -4.96
CA GLU A 36 18.37 -10.59 -4.37
C GLU A 36 18.27 -9.41 -3.38
N ASN A 37 17.16 -8.68 -3.38
CA ASN A 37 16.96 -7.57 -2.45
C ASN A 37 16.71 -8.08 -1.02
N ASN A 38 17.08 -7.26 -0.03
CA ASN A 38 16.67 -7.47 1.36
C ASN A 38 15.33 -6.75 1.61
N PHE A 39 14.40 -7.40 2.28
CA PHE A 39 13.06 -6.88 2.51
C PHE A 39 12.77 -6.68 3.99
N ILE A 40 12.08 -5.59 4.31
CA ILE A 40 11.43 -5.38 5.60
C ILE A 40 9.93 -5.27 5.34
N ILE A 41 9.17 -6.28 5.77
CA ILE A 41 7.74 -6.37 5.47
C ILE A 41 6.93 -6.15 6.74
N PHE A 42 6.16 -5.07 6.76
CA PHE A 42 5.22 -4.77 7.85
C PHE A 42 3.92 -5.52 7.63
N VAL A 43 3.61 -6.47 8.51
CA VAL A 43 2.50 -7.41 8.36
C VAL A 43 1.58 -7.38 9.59
N PRO A 44 0.29 -7.77 9.46
CA PRO A 44 -0.61 -7.93 10.59
C PRO A 44 -0.06 -8.94 11.61
N SER A 45 -0.11 -8.60 12.90
CA SER A 45 0.42 -9.43 14.00
C SER A 45 -0.14 -10.85 14.10
N ILE A 46 -1.36 -11.08 13.60
CA ILE A 46 -2.07 -12.36 13.65
C ILE A 46 -1.56 -13.37 12.62
N LEU A 47 -0.78 -12.93 11.63
CA LEU A 47 -0.34 -13.82 10.55
C LEU A 47 0.83 -14.70 10.98
N ASP A 48 0.71 -15.96 10.57
CA ASP A 48 1.82 -16.90 10.54
C ASP A 48 2.38 -16.97 9.11
N LEU A 49 3.68 -16.72 8.98
CA LEU A 49 4.37 -16.52 7.70
C LEU A 49 5.68 -17.32 7.70
N PRO A 50 6.03 -17.94 6.57
CA PRO A 50 7.30 -18.66 6.43
C PRO A 50 8.49 -17.74 6.64
N ASN A 51 9.60 -18.28 7.14
CA ASN A 51 10.83 -17.54 7.36
C ASN A 51 11.77 -17.64 6.15
N TYR A 52 12.37 -16.52 5.75
CA TYR A 52 13.34 -16.45 4.64
C TYR A 52 14.54 -15.59 5.03
N GLN A 53 15.72 -15.93 4.48
CA GLN A 53 16.97 -15.27 4.84
C GLN A 53 16.99 -13.77 4.48
N ASN A 54 16.36 -13.40 3.37
CA ASN A 54 16.34 -12.03 2.86
C ASN A 54 15.11 -11.22 3.30
N ILE A 55 14.19 -11.80 4.09
CA ILE A 55 12.95 -11.14 4.52
C ILE A 55 12.92 -11.03 6.05
N THR A 56 12.78 -9.80 6.54
CA THR A 56 12.47 -9.52 7.94
C THR A 56 11.03 -9.06 8.08
N TYR A 57 10.24 -9.79 8.87
CA TYR A 57 8.86 -9.39 9.17
C TYR A 57 8.81 -8.50 10.41
N VAL A 58 8.17 -7.35 10.28
CA VAL A 58 7.82 -6.50 11.41
C VAL A 58 6.32 -6.62 11.65
N LYS A 59 5.95 -7.41 12.65
CA LYS A 59 4.54 -7.60 13.03
C LYS A 59 4.00 -6.30 13.63
N THR A 60 3.00 -5.70 12.98
CA THR A 60 2.31 -4.51 13.47
C THR A 60 0.81 -4.76 13.55
N ALA A 61 0.13 -4.04 14.42
CA ALA A 61 -1.31 -4.16 14.61
C ALA A 61 -1.99 -2.78 14.65
N PRO A 62 -1.98 -1.98 13.56
CA PRO A 62 -2.82 -0.80 13.50
C PRO A 62 -4.29 -1.22 13.46
N LYS A 63 -4.88 -1.40 14.66
CA LYS A 63 -6.31 -1.63 14.85
C LYS A 63 -7.06 -0.34 14.52
N GLY A 64 -7.90 -0.39 13.49
CA GLY A 64 -8.75 0.72 13.08
C GLY A 64 -8.10 1.72 12.12
N TRP A 65 -8.94 2.49 11.44
CA TRP A 65 -8.57 3.43 10.39
C TRP A 65 -7.62 4.54 10.86
N LEU A 66 -7.80 5.07 12.08
CA LEU A 66 -6.93 6.11 12.64
C LEU A 66 -5.48 5.64 12.83
N LYS A 67 -5.28 4.41 13.32
CA LYS A 67 -3.94 3.85 13.48
C LYS A 67 -3.28 3.57 12.13
N ARG A 68 -4.05 3.22 11.11
CA ARG A 68 -3.56 3.08 9.74
C ARG A 68 -3.14 4.44 9.15
N ILE A 69 -3.97 5.47 9.32
CA ILE A 69 -3.61 6.85 8.91
C ILE A 69 -2.33 7.29 9.62
N TYR A 70 -2.23 7.10 10.94
CA TYR A 70 -1.02 7.42 11.68
C TYR A 70 0.19 6.67 11.13
N TRP A 71 0.04 5.38 10.84
CA TRP A 71 1.10 4.56 10.27
C TRP A 71 1.59 5.13 8.94
N ASP A 72 0.66 5.41 8.03
CA ASP A 72 0.95 5.90 6.69
C ASP A 72 1.57 7.31 6.72
N TRP A 73 1.17 8.15 7.68
CA TRP A 73 1.57 9.55 7.75
C TRP A 73 2.85 9.79 8.54
N ARG A 74 3.13 8.96 9.55
CA ARG A 74 4.26 9.17 10.48
C ARG A 74 4.92 7.87 10.92
N GLY A 75 4.14 6.82 11.19
CA GLY A 75 4.64 5.59 11.80
C GLY A 75 5.78 4.93 11.00
N LEU A 76 5.62 4.80 9.68
CA LEU A 76 6.64 4.21 8.82
C LEU A 76 7.92 5.05 8.79
N ASN A 77 7.81 6.36 8.58
CA ASN A 77 8.97 7.26 8.51
C ASN A 77 9.73 7.30 9.85
N ASN A 78 9.00 7.33 10.97
CA ASN A 78 9.59 7.28 12.30
C ASN A 78 10.33 5.97 12.54
N PHE A 79 9.78 4.84 12.09
CA PHE A 79 10.46 3.55 12.17
C PHE A 79 11.78 3.57 11.38
N ILE A 80 11.73 4.02 10.12
CA ILE A 80 12.90 4.10 9.24
C ILE A 80 14.03 4.92 9.88
N LYS A 81 13.68 6.09 10.44
CA LYS A 81 14.65 6.99 11.09
C LYS A 81 15.21 6.41 12.37
N ARG A 82 14.37 5.80 13.21
CA ARG A 82 14.79 5.21 14.49
C ARG A 82 15.76 4.06 14.29
N GLU A 83 15.53 3.23 13.27
CA GLU A 83 16.36 2.07 12.96
C GLU A 83 17.51 2.40 11.98
N SER A 84 17.70 3.68 11.61
CA SER A 84 18.76 4.14 10.69
C SER A 84 18.82 3.35 9.37
N LEU A 85 17.66 3.02 8.79
CA LEU A 85 17.60 2.14 7.62
C LEU A 85 18.05 2.83 6.34
N ARG A 86 18.84 2.11 5.54
CA ARG A 86 19.12 2.46 4.14
C ARG A 86 18.00 1.93 3.26
N VAL A 87 17.17 2.84 2.73
CA VAL A 87 15.95 2.48 2.01
C VAL A 87 16.15 2.64 0.50
N LYS A 88 15.98 1.54 -0.24
CA LYS A 88 16.00 1.52 -1.71
C LYS A 88 14.73 2.11 -2.31
N LYS A 89 13.59 1.62 -1.81
CA LYS A 89 12.23 2.01 -2.22
C LYS A 89 11.21 1.47 -1.23
N VAL A 90 9.99 2.00 -1.31
CA VAL A 90 8.85 1.56 -0.52
C VAL A 90 7.78 0.95 -1.42
N ILE A 91 7.24 -0.21 -1.05
CA ILE A 91 6.13 -0.87 -1.72
C ILE A 91 4.91 -0.82 -0.80
N CYS A 92 3.82 -0.23 -1.30
CA CYS A 92 2.59 -0.05 -0.55
C CYS A 92 1.54 -1.03 -1.09
N LEU A 93 1.29 -2.13 -0.37
CA LEU A 93 0.30 -3.13 -0.79
C LEU A 93 -1.13 -2.79 -0.35
N GLN A 94 -1.29 -1.79 0.51
CA GLN A 94 -2.56 -1.43 1.14
C GLN A 94 -3.34 -0.31 0.43
N ASN A 95 -3.06 -0.07 -0.84
CA ASN A 95 -3.66 0.96 -1.72
C ASN A 95 -3.28 2.42 -1.42
N SER A 96 -2.73 2.77 -0.25
CA SER A 96 -2.37 4.15 0.12
C SER A 96 -0.90 4.50 -0.14
N SER A 97 -0.62 5.77 -0.43
CA SER A 97 0.75 6.30 -0.45
C SER A 97 1.25 6.57 0.97
N MET A 98 2.57 6.58 1.14
CA MET A 98 3.23 6.73 2.45
C MET A 98 3.93 8.08 2.54
N ASN A 99 3.95 8.70 3.72
CA ASN A 99 4.70 9.93 3.94
C ASN A 99 6.20 9.64 4.14
N VAL A 100 6.87 9.28 3.06
CA VAL A 100 8.30 8.95 3.05
C VAL A 100 9.00 9.61 1.85
N PRO A 101 10.27 10.03 2.00
CA PRO A 101 11.01 10.73 0.94
C PRO A 101 11.60 9.79 -0.12
N TYR A 102 11.22 8.52 -0.14
CA TYR A 102 11.80 7.49 -1.02
C TYR A 102 10.87 7.20 -2.20
N PRO A 103 11.40 6.64 -3.31
CA PRO A 103 10.58 6.13 -4.41
C PRO A 103 9.55 5.11 -3.90
N GLN A 104 8.31 5.22 -4.41
CA GLN A 104 7.20 4.40 -3.93
C GLN A 104 6.55 3.62 -5.07
N ILE A 105 6.22 2.37 -4.82
CA ILE A 105 5.36 1.54 -5.69
C ILE A 105 4.06 1.30 -4.94
N ILE A 106 2.97 1.87 -5.41
CA ILE A 106 1.64 1.71 -4.82
C ILE A 106 0.89 0.63 -5.62
N TYR A 107 0.70 -0.53 -4.99
CA TYR A 107 -0.13 -1.60 -5.55
C TYR A 107 -1.59 -1.34 -5.20
N LEU A 108 -2.34 -0.87 -6.20
CA LEU A 108 -3.73 -0.51 -6.08
C LEU A 108 -4.59 -1.66 -6.61
N HIS A 109 -5.25 -2.37 -5.70
CA HIS A 109 -6.10 -3.53 -5.98
C HIS A 109 -7.58 -3.29 -5.65
N GLN A 110 -7.91 -2.21 -4.92
CA GLN A 110 -9.30 -1.85 -4.60
C GLN A 110 -9.83 -0.77 -5.56
N PRO A 111 -10.80 -1.10 -6.45
CA PRO A 111 -11.33 -0.14 -7.42
C PRO A 111 -12.43 0.77 -6.85
N ILE A 112 -12.87 0.56 -5.60
CA ILE A 112 -14.02 1.26 -5.00
C ILE A 112 -13.97 2.79 -5.19
N PRO A 113 -12.85 3.49 -4.94
CA PRO A 113 -12.76 4.95 -5.12
C PRO A 113 -12.92 5.43 -6.58
N PHE A 114 -12.80 4.52 -7.54
CA PHE A 114 -12.80 4.77 -8.98
C PHE A 114 -14.07 4.27 -9.68
N SER A 115 -14.95 3.61 -8.94
CA SER A 115 -16.22 3.14 -9.48
C SER A 115 -17.23 4.30 -9.65
N ASN A 116 -17.90 4.35 -10.79
CA ASN A 116 -18.98 5.31 -11.08
C ASN A 116 -20.33 4.91 -10.44
N PHE A 117 -20.34 3.89 -9.57
CA PHE A 117 -21.56 3.50 -8.87
C PHE A 117 -21.90 4.55 -7.82
N ASP A 118 -23.02 5.24 -8.05
CA ASP A 118 -23.62 6.23 -7.16
C ASP A 118 -24.89 5.67 -6.50
N PHE A 119 -24.87 4.37 -6.15
CA PHE A 119 -25.98 3.73 -5.43
C PHE A 119 -26.25 4.38 -4.05
N PHE A 120 -25.30 5.18 -3.54
CA PHE A 120 -25.38 5.88 -2.25
C PHE A 120 -26.56 6.85 -2.13
N PHE A 121 -27.07 7.37 -3.24
CA PHE A 121 -28.20 8.30 -3.23
C PHE A 121 -29.56 7.63 -3.38
N LYS A 122 -29.61 6.32 -3.69
CA LYS A 122 -30.89 5.60 -3.81
C LYS A 122 -31.52 5.28 -2.46
N GLU A 123 -30.70 5.05 -1.42
CA GLU A 123 -31.14 4.87 -0.03
C GLU A 123 -30.12 5.48 0.94
N LEU A 124 -30.50 6.50 1.70
CA LEU A 124 -29.66 7.13 2.75
C LEU A 124 -29.59 6.25 4.01
N THR A 125 -28.85 5.15 3.95
CA THR A 125 -28.54 4.32 5.13
C THR A 125 -27.16 4.65 5.71
N LEU A 126 -26.94 4.37 7.01
CA LEU A 126 -25.65 4.56 7.68
C LEU A 126 -24.51 3.78 6.98
N ASN A 127 -24.81 2.64 6.39
CA ASN A 127 -23.84 1.84 5.62
C ASN A 127 -23.48 2.53 4.28
N ASN A 128 -24.47 3.08 3.58
CA ASN A 128 -24.24 3.84 2.35
C ASN A 128 -23.46 5.14 2.61
N PHE A 129 -23.73 5.82 3.73
CA PHE A 129 -22.93 6.99 4.14
C PHE A 129 -21.48 6.63 4.46
N LYS A 130 -21.22 5.51 5.17
CA LYS A 130 -19.85 5.01 5.40
C LYS A 130 -19.13 4.70 4.10
N LEU A 131 -19.80 4.08 3.13
CA LEU A 131 -19.21 3.78 1.82
C LEU A 131 -18.98 5.04 0.96
N PHE A 132 -19.86 6.04 1.05
CA PHE A 132 -19.65 7.34 0.42
C PHE A 132 -18.46 8.08 1.01
N LEU A 133 -18.35 8.12 2.35
CA LEU A 133 -17.18 8.63 3.05
C LEU A 133 -15.93 7.85 2.61
N TYR A 134 -16.03 6.53 2.51
CA TYR A 134 -14.94 5.70 2.00
C TYR A 134 -14.53 6.12 0.59
N LYS A 135 -15.46 6.24 -0.36
CA LYS A 135 -15.17 6.68 -1.74
C LYS A 135 -14.48 8.04 -1.81
N LYS A 136 -14.92 9.03 -1.02
CA LYS A 136 -14.36 10.39 -1.03
C LYS A 136 -13.05 10.53 -0.25
N PHE A 137 -13.01 10.04 0.99
CA PHE A 137 -11.85 10.19 1.87
C PHE A 137 -10.69 9.26 1.48
N TYR A 138 -10.98 8.07 0.94
CA TYR A 138 -9.92 7.12 0.60
C TYR A 138 -9.08 7.59 -0.60
N ALA A 139 -9.67 8.31 -1.56
CA ALA A 139 -8.92 8.95 -2.63
C ALA A 139 -7.86 9.95 -2.08
N ILE A 140 -8.16 10.65 -0.99
CA ILE A 140 -7.21 11.55 -0.34
C ILE A 140 -6.00 10.75 0.14
N PHE A 141 -6.21 9.63 0.82
CA PHE A 141 -5.10 8.81 1.35
C PHE A 141 -4.28 8.13 0.23
N ILE A 142 -4.92 7.75 -0.87
CA ILE A 142 -4.21 7.20 -2.03
C ILE A 142 -3.20 8.23 -2.57
N PHE A 143 -3.62 9.49 -2.74
CA PHE A 143 -2.82 10.49 -3.44
C PHE A 143 -2.05 11.47 -2.54
N LYS A 144 -2.21 11.42 -1.21
CA LYS A 144 -1.67 12.46 -0.32
C LYS A 144 -0.17 12.65 -0.41
N PHE A 145 0.59 11.57 -0.56
CA PHE A 145 2.06 11.57 -0.51
C PHE A 145 2.71 11.14 -1.82
N ILE A 146 1.97 11.18 -2.93
CA ILE A 146 2.54 10.87 -4.24
C ILE A 146 3.47 12.00 -4.70
N ASN A 147 4.50 11.62 -5.45
CA ASN A 147 5.45 12.52 -6.08
C ASN A 147 5.87 11.97 -7.46
N ASN A 148 6.84 12.63 -8.10
CA ASN A 148 7.30 12.26 -9.46
C ASN A 148 7.99 10.88 -9.51
N GLN A 149 8.40 10.33 -8.37
CA GLN A 149 9.02 9.00 -8.25
C GLN A 149 8.01 7.93 -7.80
N SER A 150 6.74 8.29 -7.63
CA SER A 150 5.68 7.34 -7.30
C SER A 150 5.22 6.60 -8.55
N ILE A 151 5.12 5.29 -8.45
CA ILE A 151 4.62 4.38 -9.49
C ILE A 151 3.39 3.68 -8.93
N PHE A 152 2.30 3.68 -9.69
CA PHE A 152 1.11 2.90 -9.43
C PHE A 152 1.14 1.62 -10.23
N VAL A 153 0.80 0.51 -9.58
CA VAL A 153 0.57 -0.78 -10.20
C VAL A 153 -0.90 -1.13 -10.02
N VAL A 154 -1.58 -1.40 -11.13
CA VAL A 154 -3.01 -1.73 -11.18
C VAL A 154 -3.24 -3.02 -11.96
N GLN A 155 -4.37 -3.68 -11.75
CA GLN A 155 -4.66 -4.98 -12.38
C GLN A 155 -5.29 -4.89 -13.78
N THR A 156 -5.93 -3.76 -14.11
CA THR A 156 -6.69 -3.61 -15.35
C THR A 156 -6.44 -2.26 -16.01
N GLU A 157 -6.56 -2.19 -17.33
CA GLU A 157 -6.50 -0.94 -18.10
C GLU A 157 -7.59 0.05 -17.66
N TRP A 158 -8.79 -0.45 -17.35
CA TRP A 158 -9.87 0.38 -16.83
C TRP A 158 -9.46 1.10 -15.53
N MET A 159 -8.78 0.42 -14.62
CA MET A 159 -8.32 1.03 -13.37
C MET A 159 -7.20 2.04 -13.63
N LYS A 160 -6.32 1.79 -14.60
CA LYS A 160 -5.31 2.77 -15.06
C LYS A 160 -5.97 4.04 -15.58
N SER A 161 -6.92 3.92 -16.52
CA SER A 161 -7.64 5.07 -17.06
C SER A 161 -8.38 5.84 -15.96
N SER A 162 -9.03 5.13 -15.03
CA SER A 162 -9.76 5.76 -13.94
C SER A 162 -8.84 6.48 -12.94
N LEU A 163 -7.66 5.94 -12.68
CA LEU A 163 -6.64 6.57 -11.83
C LEU A 163 -6.14 7.88 -12.43
N LEU A 164 -5.80 7.87 -13.73
CA LEU A 164 -5.32 9.04 -14.47
C LEU A 164 -6.38 10.14 -14.54
N ASN A 165 -7.64 9.76 -14.77
CA ASN A 165 -8.76 10.71 -14.77
C ASN A 165 -8.99 11.33 -13.37
N ARG A 166 -8.78 10.55 -12.30
CA ARG A 166 -9.00 11.01 -10.92
C ARG A 166 -7.87 11.90 -10.40
N CYS A 167 -6.64 11.70 -10.86
CA CYS A 167 -5.46 12.43 -10.39
C CYS A 167 -4.63 12.97 -11.56
N GLN A 168 -4.89 14.23 -11.93
CA GLN A 168 -4.18 14.93 -13.02
C GLN A 168 -2.67 15.11 -12.77
N LYS A 169 -2.19 14.91 -11.52
CA LYS A 169 -0.76 14.98 -11.18
C LYS A 169 0.03 13.76 -11.66
N LEU A 170 -0.64 12.66 -12.01
CA LEU A 170 0.01 11.43 -12.43
C LEU A 170 0.28 11.45 -13.94
N ASN A 171 1.52 11.13 -14.31
CA ASN A 171 1.86 10.84 -15.69
C ASN A 171 1.44 9.40 -16.06
N VAL A 172 1.05 9.18 -17.31
CA VAL A 172 0.74 7.85 -17.87
C VAL A 172 1.86 6.85 -17.60
N LYS A 173 3.13 7.27 -17.66
CA LYS A 173 4.31 6.42 -17.40
C LYS A 173 4.41 5.96 -15.94
N GLN A 174 3.75 6.66 -15.01
CA GLN A 174 3.72 6.31 -13.60
C GLN A 174 2.65 5.26 -13.28
N VAL A 175 1.84 4.82 -14.27
CA VAL A 175 0.77 3.84 -14.03
C VAL A 175 0.97 2.61 -14.91
N ILE A 176 1.33 1.50 -14.27
CA ILE A 176 1.66 0.22 -14.89
C ILE A 176 0.52 -0.76 -14.64
N VAL A 177 0.13 -1.49 -15.69
CA VAL A 177 -0.84 -2.57 -15.58
C VAL A 177 -0.09 -3.89 -15.43
N LEU A 178 -0.31 -4.59 -14.31
CA LEU A 178 0.18 -5.96 -14.09
C LEU A 178 -1.03 -6.86 -13.83
N ARG A 179 -1.27 -7.77 -14.76
CA ARG A 179 -2.36 -8.75 -14.65
C ARG A 179 -1.97 -9.81 -13.61
N PRO A 180 -2.91 -10.26 -12.76
CA PRO A 180 -2.69 -11.32 -11.78
C PRO A 180 -2.36 -12.66 -12.43
#